data_AF-A0A0N4WHG5-F1
#
_entry.id   AF-A0A0N4WHG5-F1
#
_cell.length_a   1.000
_cell.length_b   1.000
_cell.length_c   1.000
_cell.angle_alpha   90.00
_cell.angle_beta   90.00
_cell.angle_gamma   90.00
#
_symmetry.space_group_name_H-M   'P 1'
#
loop_
_entity.id
_entity.type
_entity.pdbx_description
1 polymer ?
#
loop_
_entity_poly.entity_id
_entity_poly.type
_entity_poly.pdbx_seq_one_letter_code
_entity_poly.pdbx_strand_id
1 'polypeptide(L)'
;MLVLTPEKWDVVTRKGSSDNSLTSLVRLLIIDEVHLLHDDRGPVIETIVARTLRQVEMSQTGIRIVGLSATLPNYADVARFLRVNPYKGLFFFDGRFRPVPLTQKDTWICSFRSHSARKVISPRRNRFKHREIINSLNSSDSASAFITPVLFDMIASSWKMSFVKGI
;
A
#
# COMPACT_ATOMS: atom_id res chain seq x y z
N MET A 1 8.90 -14.29 -16.69
CA MET A 1 8.19 -13.23 -15.94
C MET A 1 9.14 -12.72 -14.87
N LEU A 2 9.41 -11.41 -14.82
CA LEU A 2 10.26 -10.79 -13.80
C LEU A 2 9.37 -10.02 -12.84
N VAL A 3 9.54 -10.25 -11.53
CA VAL A 3 8.82 -9.54 -10.46
C VAL A 3 9.85 -8.84 -9.60
N LEU A 4 9.78 -7.51 -9.53
CA LEU A 4 10.79 -6.67 -8.87
C LEU A 4 10.11 -5.48 -8.20
N THR A 5 10.75 -4.95 -7.15
CA THR A 5 10.36 -3.65 -6.58
C THR A 5 10.77 -2.51 -7.51
N PRO A 6 10.08 -1.35 -7.47
CA PRO A 6 10.43 -0.22 -8.32
C PRO A 6 11.89 0.22 -8.13
N GLU A 7 12.44 0.19 -6.90
CA GLU A 7 13.83 0.55 -6.62
C GLU A 7 14.82 -0.38 -7.34
N LYS A 8 14.53 -1.68 -7.34
CA LYS A 8 15.41 -2.66 -7.99
C LYS A 8 15.39 -2.47 -9.50
N TRP A 9 14.23 -2.20 -10.07
CA TRP A 9 14.09 -1.93 -11.50
C TRP A 9 14.76 -0.62 -11.92
N ASP A 10 14.68 0.44 -11.12
CA ASP A 10 15.40 1.70 -11.39
C ASP A 10 16.92 1.47 -11.40
N VAL A 11 17.48 0.71 -10.45
CA VAL A 11 18.91 0.37 -10.45
C VAL A 11 19.31 -0.42 -11.69
N VAL A 12 18.52 -1.41 -12.11
CA VAL A 12 18.79 -2.22 -13.30
C VAL A 12 18.79 -1.35 -14.56
N THR A 13 17.80 -0.47 -14.70
CA THR A 13 17.68 0.41 -15.87
C THR A 13 18.70 1.55 -15.89
N ARG A 14 19.39 1.86 -14.77
CA ARG A 14 20.52 2.80 -14.72
C ARG A 14 21.86 2.20 -15.16
N LYS A 15 22.10 0.90 -14.97
CA LYS A 15 23.39 0.23 -15.27
C LYS A 15 23.61 -0.10 -16.75
N GLY A 16 22.85 0.52 -17.65
CA GLY A 16 22.63 0.14 -19.06
C GLY A 16 23.82 0.17 -20.04
N SER A 17 25.08 0.11 -19.62
CA SER A 17 26.19 0.02 -20.59
C SER A 17 26.50 -1.42 -21.02
N SER A 18 26.16 -2.44 -20.21
CA SER A 18 26.39 -3.87 -20.55
C SER A 18 25.10 -4.69 -20.71
N ASP A 19 24.01 -4.34 -20.01
CA ASP A 19 22.78 -5.14 -19.91
C ASP A 19 21.56 -4.54 -20.66
N ASN A 20 21.77 -3.62 -21.61
CA ASN A 20 20.69 -3.02 -22.40
C ASN A 20 19.86 -4.04 -23.21
N SER A 21 20.36 -5.27 -23.36
CA SER A 21 19.61 -6.38 -23.95
C SER A 21 18.31 -6.67 -23.20
N LEU A 22 18.33 -6.65 -21.85
CA LEU A 22 17.15 -6.98 -21.04
C LEU A 22 16.05 -5.94 -21.20
N THR A 23 16.37 -4.65 -21.08
CA THR A 23 15.39 -3.56 -21.21
C THR A 23 14.82 -3.46 -22.62
N SER A 24 15.59 -3.84 -23.64
CA SER A 24 15.15 -3.86 -25.04
C SER A 24 14.18 -5.01 -25.35
N LEU A 25 14.22 -6.09 -24.56
CA LEU A 25 13.33 -7.24 -24.70
C LEU A 25 11.97 -7.03 -24.02
N VAL A 26 11.87 -6.08 -23.09
CA VAL A 26 10.62 -5.81 -22.37
C VAL A 26 9.61 -5.14 -23.30
N ARG A 27 8.48 -5.83 -23.53
CA ARG A 27 7.33 -5.29 -24.30
C ARG A 27 6.12 -4.93 -23.42
N LEU A 28 6.12 -5.40 -22.17
CA LEU A 28 5.04 -5.20 -21.22
C LEU A 28 5.65 -4.80 -19.87
N LEU A 29 5.22 -3.65 -19.35
CA LEU A 29 5.55 -3.16 -18.02
C LEU A 29 4.27 -3.08 -17.20
N ILE A 30 4.21 -3.82 -16.10
CA ILE A 30 3.10 -3.73 -15.13
C ILE A 30 3.64 -3.00 -13.91
N ILE A 31 2.98 -1.91 -13.54
CA ILE A 31 3.28 -1.13 -12.33
C ILE A 31 2.14 -1.40 -11.36
N ASP A 32 2.44 -2.11 -10.28
CA ASP A 32 1.51 -2.30 -9.18
C ASP A 32 1.62 -1.15 -8.18
N GLU A 33 0.52 -0.87 -7.48
CA GLU A 33 0.45 0.20 -6.48
C GLU A 33 0.87 1.58 -6.97
N VAL A 34 0.35 2.00 -8.14
CA VAL A 34 0.59 3.35 -8.70
C VAL A 34 0.16 4.46 -7.74
N HIS A 35 -0.71 4.17 -6.76
CA HIS A 35 -1.08 5.10 -5.69
C HIS A 35 0.10 5.54 -4.81
N LEU A 36 1.22 4.82 -4.83
CA LEU A 36 2.47 5.23 -4.18
C LEU A 36 3.12 6.46 -4.83
N LEU A 37 2.60 6.98 -5.95
CA LEU A 37 3.03 8.28 -6.49
C LEU A 37 2.86 9.42 -5.47
N HIS A 38 1.90 9.31 -4.55
CA HIS A 38 1.69 10.32 -3.51
C HIS A 38 2.56 10.11 -2.26
N ASP A 39 3.33 9.04 -2.21
CA ASP A 39 4.20 8.69 -1.10
C ASP A 39 5.67 9.05 -1.42
N ASP A 40 6.57 8.91 -0.47
CA ASP A 40 8.00 9.21 -0.62
C ASP A 40 8.69 8.37 -1.72
N ARG A 41 8.06 7.26 -2.12
CA ARG A 41 8.53 6.35 -3.19
C ARG A 41 8.08 6.78 -4.59
N GLY A 42 7.21 7.78 -4.71
CA GLY A 42 6.69 8.30 -5.97
C GLY A 42 7.77 8.69 -7.00
N PRO A 43 8.84 9.43 -6.61
CA PRO A 43 9.89 9.84 -7.54
C PRO A 43 10.60 8.69 -8.26
N VAL A 44 10.67 7.50 -7.63
CA VAL A 44 11.27 6.31 -8.24
C VAL A 44 10.39 5.80 -9.37
N ILE A 45 9.07 5.72 -9.15
CA ILE A 45 8.10 5.31 -10.17
C ILE A 45 8.09 6.31 -11.32
N GLU A 46 8.13 7.61 -11.00
CA GLU A 46 8.18 8.66 -12.02
C GLU A 46 9.38 8.54 -12.94
N THR A 47 10.56 8.29 -12.35
CA THR A 47 11.80 8.10 -13.09
C THR A 47 11.72 6.88 -14.02
N ILE A 48 11.13 5.77 -13.56
CA ILE A 48 10.95 4.56 -14.36
C ILE A 48 10.03 4.82 -15.55
N VAL A 49 8.88 5.47 -15.32
CA VAL A 49 7.92 5.78 -16.38
C VAL A 49 8.54 6.73 -17.39
N ALA A 50 9.19 7.81 -16.94
CA ALA A 50 9.85 8.77 -17.82
C ALA A 50 10.94 8.12 -18.69
N ARG A 51 11.75 7.22 -18.10
CA ARG A 51 12.79 6.47 -18.84
C ARG A 51 12.19 5.54 -19.88
N THR A 52 11.13 4.83 -19.51
CA THR A 52 10.42 3.91 -20.42
C THR A 52 9.81 4.68 -21.60
N LEU A 53 9.14 5.81 -21.34
CA LEU A 53 8.57 6.66 -22.39
C LEU A 53 9.64 7.19 -23.34
N ARG A 54 10.76 7.69 -22.80
CA ARG A 54 11.90 8.14 -23.62
C ARG A 54 12.49 6.99 -24.44
N GLN A 55 12.58 5.80 -23.87
CA GLN A 55 13.09 4.62 -24.58
C GLN A 55 12.16 4.21 -25.73
N VAL A 56 10.84 4.28 -25.54
CA VAL A 56 9.85 4.02 -26.60
C VAL A 56 9.99 5.04 -27.73
N GLU A 57 10.15 6.33 -27.39
CA GLU A 57 10.37 7.40 -28.37
C GLU A 57 11.68 7.21 -29.15
N MET A 58 12.76 6.77 -28.49
CA MET A 58 14.06 6.54 -29.12
C MET A 58 14.12 5.25 -29.96
N SER A 59 13.59 4.15 -29.43
CA SER A 59 13.71 2.83 -30.05
C SER A 59 12.61 2.57 -31.09
N GLN A 60 11.56 3.41 -31.12
CA GLN A 60 10.35 3.23 -31.94
C GLN A 60 9.64 1.87 -31.70
N THR A 61 10.00 1.16 -30.64
CA THR A 61 9.38 -0.08 -30.21
C THR A 61 8.39 0.23 -29.11
N GLY A 62 7.11 -0.10 -29.34
CA GLY A 62 6.05 0.14 -28.37
C GLY A 62 6.18 -0.78 -27.15
N ILE A 63 6.28 -0.18 -25.96
CA ILE A 63 6.15 -0.88 -24.68
C ILE A 63 4.75 -0.62 -24.13
N ARG A 64 3.99 -1.68 -23.85
CA ARG A 64 2.68 -1.57 -23.22
C ARG A 64 2.86 -1.36 -21.72
N ILE A 65 2.33 -0.27 -21.19
CA ILE A 65 2.33 0.01 -19.75
C ILE A 65 0.93 -0.30 -19.20
N VAL A 66 0.87 -1.03 -18.10
CA VAL A 66 -0.36 -1.33 -17.35
C VAL A 66 -0.15 -0.87 -15.92
N GLY A 67 -0.94 0.11 -15.47
CA GLY A 67 -0.94 0.58 -14.09
C GLY A 67 -2.08 -0.07 -13.31
N LEU A 68 -1.74 -0.70 -12.19
CA LEU A 68 -2.70 -1.17 -11.19
C LEU A 68 -2.63 -0.22 -9.99
N SER A 69 -3.78 0.16 -9.47
CA SER A 69 -3.86 1.10 -8.37
C SER A 69 -5.08 0.86 -7.51
N ALA A 70 -4.98 1.23 -6.24
CA ALA A 70 -6.14 1.41 -5.39
C ALA A 70 -6.97 2.63 -5.83
N THR A 71 -8.19 2.73 -5.31
CA THR A 71 -9.07 3.87 -5.54
C THR A 71 -8.40 5.16 -5.08
N LEU A 72 -8.00 6.00 -6.04
CA LEU A 72 -7.41 7.32 -5.82
C LEU A 72 -8.39 8.41 -6.23
N PRO A 73 -8.47 9.53 -5.49
CA PRO A 73 -9.26 10.68 -5.92
C PRO A 73 -8.70 11.31 -7.22
N ASN A 74 -7.37 11.29 -7.41
CA ASN A 74 -6.69 11.94 -8.54
C ASN A 74 -6.31 10.95 -9.67
N TYR A 75 -7.20 10.00 -9.99
CA TYR A 75 -6.93 8.96 -10.99
C TYR A 75 -6.77 9.53 -12.42
N ALA A 76 -7.41 10.66 -12.73
CA ALA A 76 -7.33 11.31 -14.04
C ALA A 76 -5.92 11.84 -14.34
N ASP A 77 -5.26 12.43 -13.33
CA ASP A 77 -3.90 12.96 -13.46
C ASP A 77 -2.89 11.82 -13.62
N VAL A 78 -3.06 10.73 -12.87
CA VAL A 78 -2.24 9.52 -13.01
C VAL A 78 -2.41 8.89 -14.40
N ALA A 79 -3.64 8.85 -14.93
CA ALA A 79 -3.89 8.35 -16.28
C ALA A 79 -3.19 9.21 -17.34
N ARG A 80 -3.22 10.54 -17.17
CA ARG A 80 -2.51 11.48 -18.04
C ARG A 80 -0.99 11.30 -17.94
N PHE A 81 -0.47 11.09 -16.74
CA PHE A 81 0.95 10.83 -16.49
C PHE A 81 1.44 9.57 -17.23
N LEU A 82 0.66 8.48 -17.18
CA LEU A 82 0.96 7.23 -17.88
C LEU A 82 0.65 7.27 -19.39
N ARG A 83 0.22 8.42 -19.94
CA ARG A 83 -0.25 8.59 -21.33
C ARG A 83 -1.35 7.60 -21.74
N VAL A 84 -2.23 7.25 -20.80
CA VAL A 84 -3.35 6.33 -21.05
C VAL A 84 -4.50 7.09 -21.72
N ASN A 85 -5.16 6.47 -22.70
CA ASN A 85 -6.36 7.04 -23.30
C ASN A 85 -7.53 6.93 -22.31
N PRO A 86 -8.15 8.05 -21.88
CA PRO A 86 -9.19 8.05 -20.86
C PRO A 86 -10.47 7.31 -21.29
N TYR A 87 -10.74 7.19 -22.60
CA TYR A 87 -11.96 6.56 -23.10
C TYR A 87 -11.84 5.05 -23.29
N LYS A 88 -10.62 4.51 -23.39
CA LYS A 88 -10.38 3.07 -23.70
C LYS A 88 -9.54 2.34 -22.67
N GLY A 89 -8.67 3.04 -21.96
CA GLY A 89 -7.67 2.43 -21.07
C GLY A 89 -7.81 2.78 -19.60
N LEU A 90 -8.72 3.70 -19.26
CA LEU A 90 -8.96 4.11 -17.88
C LEU A 90 -10.18 3.40 -17.32
N PHE A 91 -9.99 2.64 -16.25
CA PHE A 91 -11.06 1.96 -15.53
C PHE A 91 -11.01 2.41 -14.08
N PHE A 92 -12.14 2.89 -13.57
CA PHE A 92 -12.30 3.30 -12.19
C PHE A 92 -13.38 2.42 -11.53
N PHE A 93 -12.98 1.72 -10.48
CA PHE A 93 -13.88 0.87 -9.71
C PHE A 93 -13.98 1.43 -8.29
N ASP A 94 -15.17 1.84 -7.87
CA ASP A 94 -15.41 2.26 -6.50
C ASP A 94 -15.33 1.07 -5.52
N GLY A 95 -15.25 1.32 -4.22
CA GLY A 95 -15.18 0.28 -3.17
C GLY A 95 -16.35 -0.71 -3.20
N ARG A 96 -17.45 -0.35 -3.86
CA ARG A 96 -18.63 -1.20 -4.11
C ARG A 96 -18.35 -2.40 -5.02
N PHE A 97 -17.32 -2.33 -5.86
CA PHE A 97 -16.93 -3.43 -6.74
C PHE A 97 -16.07 -4.49 -6.04
N ARG A 98 -15.78 -4.31 -4.74
CA ARG A 98 -15.04 -5.30 -3.97
C ARG A 98 -15.86 -6.59 -3.85
N PRO A 99 -15.30 -7.78 -4.13
CA PRO A 99 -16.04 -9.05 -4.08
C PRO A 99 -16.68 -9.33 -2.71
N VAL A 100 -16.05 -8.83 -1.64
CA VAL A 100 -16.59 -8.88 -0.28
C VAL A 100 -16.71 -7.44 0.23
N PRO A 101 -17.92 -6.93 0.47
CA PRO A 101 -18.10 -5.58 0.99
C PRO A 101 -17.50 -5.49 2.39
N LEU A 102 -16.78 -4.39 2.65
CA LEU A 102 -16.24 -4.11 3.97
C LEU A 102 -17.12 -3.10 4.68
N THR A 103 -17.45 -3.39 5.94
CA THR A 103 -18.03 -2.42 6.86
C THR A 103 -16.90 -1.84 7.71
N GLN A 104 -16.53 -0.59 7.46
CA GLN A 104 -15.51 0.11 8.25
C GLN A 104 -16.18 0.83 9.43
N LYS A 105 -15.60 0.68 10.63
CA LYS A 105 -16.05 1.36 11.85
C LYS A 105 -14.87 2.07 12.49
N ASP A 106 -14.83 3.38 12.33
CA ASP A 106 -13.75 4.20 12.89
C ASP A 106 -14.10 4.65 14.31
N THR A 107 -13.44 4.05 15.30
CA THR A 107 -13.58 4.43 16.71
C THR A 107 -12.49 5.42 17.11
N TRP A 108 -12.83 6.71 17.15
CA TRP A 108 -11.92 7.76 17.61
C TRP A 108 -11.75 7.71 19.13
N ILE A 109 -10.50 7.67 19.59
CA ILE A 109 -10.18 7.73 21.03
C ILE A 109 -9.73 9.15 21.37
N CYS A 110 -10.66 9.98 21.81
CA CYS A 110 -10.35 11.30 22.33
C CYS A 110 -9.52 11.16 23.62
N SER A 111 -8.21 11.43 23.56
CA SER A 111 -7.41 11.63 24.77
C SER A 111 -7.55 13.08 25.21
N PHE A 112 -8.28 13.32 26.30
CA PHE A 112 -8.25 14.62 26.97
C PHE A 112 -6.84 14.88 27.50
N ARG A 113 -6.16 15.89 26.94
CA ARG A 113 -4.87 16.36 27.44
C ARG A 113 -5.13 17.27 28.64
N SER A 114 -5.09 16.72 29.85
CA SER A 114 -4.99 17.54 31.05
C SER A 114 -3.57 18.11 31.13
N HIS A 115 -3.43 19.40 31.48
CA HIS A 115 -2.17 20.16 31.51
C HIS A 115 -1.16 19.69 32.58
N SER A 116 -1.44 18.61 33.29
CA SER A 116 -0.51 18.04 34.27
C SER A 116 0.09 16.74 33.72
N ALA A 117 1.41 16.74 33.51
CA ALA A 117 2.20 15.64 33.00
C ALA A 117 2.18 14.43 33.95
N ARG A 118 1.12 13.62 33.89
CA ARG A 118 1.21 12.17 34.14
C ARG A 118 0.62 11.49 32.94
N LYS A 119 1.48 10.76 32.23
CA LYS A 119 1.18 9.88 31.11
C LYS A 119 0.39 8.67 31.62
N VAL A 120 -0.78 8.91 32.19
CA VAL A 120 -1.75 7.86 32.49
C VAL A 120 -2.34 7.47 31.14
N ILE A 121 -1.68 6.51 30.49
CA ILE A 121 -2.29 5.73 29.41
C ILE A 121 -3.46 5.01 30.08
N SER A 122 -4.60 5.69 30.09
CA SER A 122 -5.75 5.25 30.87
C SER A 122 -6.19 3.86 30.38
N PRO A 123 -6.49 2.92 31.29
CA PRO A 123 -6.93 1.55 30.95
C PRO A 123 -8.24 1.51 30.14
N ARG A 124 -8.85 2.66 29.86
CA ARG A 124 -9.99 2.81 28.95
C ARG A 124 -9.64 2.38 27.51
N ARG A 125 -8.43 2.66 27.02
CA ARG A 125 -8.01 2.28 25.66
C ARG A 125 -8.00 0.76 25.45
N ASN A 126 -7.62 -0.02 26.47
CA ASN A 126 -7.66 -1.49 26.45
C ASN A 126 -9.09 -2.04 26.55
N ARG A 127 -9.98 -1.42 27.33
CA ARG A 127 -11.37 -1.90 27.48
C ARG A 127 -12.20 -1.80 26.19
N PHE A 128 -11.98 -0.77 25.36
CA PHE A 128 -12.70 -0.62 24.10
C PHE A 128 -12.29 -1.67 23.06
N LYS A 129 -10.97 -1.87 22.87
CA LYS A 129 -10.47 -2.93 21.98
C LYS A 129 -10.96 -4.32 22.42
N HIS A 130 -10.95 -4.58 23.73
CA HIS A 130 -11.42 -5.84 24.30
C HIS A 130 -12.90 -6.11 24.03
N ARG A 131 -13.76 -5.08 24.11
CA ARG A 131 -15.20 -5.22 23.85
C ARG A 131 -15.48 -5.57 22.39
N GLU A 132 -14.79 -4.93 21.45
CA GLU A 132 -14.98 -5.24 20.02
C GLU A 132 -14.48 -6.63 19.67
N ILE A 133 -13.31 -7.05 20.19
CA ILE A 133 -12.78 -8.41 19.98
C ILE A 133 -13.71 -9.47 20.59
N ILE A 134 -14.26 -9.24 21.77
CA ILE A 134 -15.24 -10.17 22.37
C ILE A 134 -16.51 -10.25 21.51
N ASN A 135 -16.99 -9.12 21.01
CA ASN A 135 -18.19 -9.11 20.16
C ASN A 135 -17.97 -9.87 18.85
N SER A 136 -16.75 -9.84 18.27
CA SER A 136 -16.40 -10.65 17.08
C SER A 136 -16.16 -12.14 17.41
N LEU A 137 -15.64 -12.45 18.60
CA LEU A 137 -15.47 -13.85 19.04
C LEU A 137 -16.83 -14.54 19.28
N ASN A 138 -17.82 -13.78 19.76
CA ASN A 138 -19.18 -14.29 19.95
C ASN A 138 -19.91 -14.59 18.63
N SER A 139 -19.46 -14.06 17.48
CA SER A 139 -20.02 -14.36 16.16
C SER A 139 -19.36 -15.54 15.44
N SER A 140 -18.45 -16.28 16.10
CA SER A 140 -17.65 -17.37 15.48
C SER A 140 -16.69 -16.92 14.38
N ASP A 141 -16.48 -15.61 14.22
CA ASP A 141 -15.58 -15.05 13.22
C ASP A 141 -14.14 -14.97 13.74
N SER A 142 -13.20 -15.34 12.88
CA SER A 142 -11.76 -15.16 13.15
C SER A 142 -11.38 -13.68 13.07
N ALA A 143 -10.92 -13.10 14.17
CA ALA A 143 -10.47 -11.70 14.21
C ALA A 143 -8.93 -11.62 14.24
N SER A 144 -8.34 -10.79 13.37
CA SER A 144 -6.92 -10.43 13.40
C SER A 144 -6.74 -8.97 13.85
N ALA A 145 -5.78 -8.72 14.72
CA ALA A 145 -5.50 -7.38 15.24
C ALA A 145 -4.05 -6.99 14.96
N PHE A 146 -3.86 -5.86 14.28
CA PHE A 146 -2.55 -5.25 14.10
C PHE A 146 -2.23 -4.32 15.28
N ILE A 147 -1.12 -4.58 15.97
CA ILE A 147 -0.74 -3.92 17.22
C ILE A 147 0.70 -3.42 17.09
N THR A 148 0.97 -2.19 17.54
CA THR A 148 2.35 -1.68 17.62
C THR A 148 3.12 -2.37 18.74
N PRO A 149 4.45 -2.55 18.64
CA PRO A 149 5.23 -3.29 19.64
C PRO A 149 5.01 -2.78 21.09
N VAL A 150 4.93 -1.46 21.25
CA VAL A 150 4.68 -0.81 22.55
C VAL A 150 3.35 -1.23 23.18
N LEU A 151 2.31 -1.38 22.35
CA LEU A 151 1.00 -1.80 22.84
C LEU A 151 0.93 -3.33 23.03
N PHE A 152 1.72 -4.09 22.26
CA PHE A 152 1.83 -5.54 22.41
C PHE A 152 2.42 -5.90 23.78
N ASP A 153 3.53 -5.29 24.19
CA ASP A 153 4.15 -5.54 25.50
C ASP A 153 3.22 -5.16 26.66
N MET A 154 2.43 -4.09 26.48
CA MET A 154 1.43 -3.64 27.45
C MET A 154 0.26 -4.63 27.61
N ILE A 155 -0.18 -5.24 26.50
CA ILE A 155 -1.29 -6.21 26.49
C ILE A 155 -0.79 -7.56 27.00
N ALA A 156 0.38 -8.02 26.56
CA ALA A 156 1.02 -9.26 26.99
C ALA A 156 1.36 -9.24 28.49
N SER A 157 1.65 -8.07 29.07
CA SER A 157 1.82 -7.94 30.53
C SER A 157 0.49 -8.00 31.29
N SER A 158 -0.62 -7.57 30.67
CA SER A 158 -1.96 -7.56 31.27
C SER A 158 -2.68 -8.90 31.12
N TRP A 159 -2.32 -9.68 30.10
CA TRP A 159 -2.85 -11.01 29.84
C TRP A 159 -1.76 -12.01 30.18
N LYS A 160 -1.95 -12.79 31.26
CA LYS A 160 -1.10 -13.91 31.65
C LYS A 160 -1.22 -15.08 30.65
N MET A 161 -1.16 -14.81 29.34
CA MET A 161 -1.20 -15.81 28.28
C MET A 161 0.21 -16.07 27.79
N SER A 162 0.69 -17.27 28.06
CA SER A 162 1.89 -17.83 27.43
C SER A 162 1.60 -18.03 25.93
N PHE A 163 2.08 -17.13 25.08
CA PHE A 163 2.20 -17.40 23.66
C PHE A 163 3.66 -17.66 23.31
N VAL A 164 3.90 -18.82 22.69
CA VAL A 164 5.17 -19.16 22.06
C VAL A 164 5.37 -18.21 20.89
N LYS A 165 6.44 -17.42 20.92
CA LYS A 165 6.90 -16.64 19.76
C LYS A 165 7.30 -17.62 18.66
N GLY A 166 6.44 -17.78 17.66
CA GLY A 166 6.82 -18.34 16.38
C GLY A 166 7.70 -17.33 15.65
N ILE A 167 8.90 -17.78 15.27
CA ILE A 167 9.83 -17.09 14.38
C ILE A 167 9.23 -17.07 12.97
#